data_AF-A0A097EGK0-F1
#
_entry.id   AF-A0A097EGK0-F1
#
_cell.length_a   1.000
_cell.length_b   1.000
_cell.length_c   1.000
_cell.angle_alpha   90.00
_cell.angle_beta   90.00
_cell.angle_gamma   90.00
#
_symmetry.space_group_name_H-M   'P 1'
#
loop_
_entity.id
_entity.type
_entity.pdbx_description
1 polymer ?
#
loop_
_entity_poly.entity_id
_entity_poly.type
_entity_poly.pdbx_seq_one_letter_code
_entity_poly.pdbx_strand_id
1 'polypeptide(L)'
;MNRLKLAAWLVAMCCAQPAAAEWFEATSKHFIVYANGTADSVQKRAERLEQFDSLVRYYNSIPANESDGSNKLTVYVVANDAAVRRLFGQGGKNVAGFYQGRASGSVAFTPAQGGDPNDVNALQPQIVLFHEYAHHLMLGNFAVALPAWYAEGYPEFLSTARFEKDVVWLGAPAQHRAYDLLLGNELTAEQLFALDPSKKMRDGQVASLYARGWLLTHYLMIDPKRFAQLNAYLAAINDGKPGVEAARAAFGDLDVLNRALSSYLHKSTMSAYKIPLTRLTTPVVTVRPLSAGEREMITLRMRSDRGVDRETAQPILAAALPIADRYPKDAMVQGWFAEMALDAGRNDLADAAADRALAIDAKSSQALVYKAQVHLRRAREAKVTDPQVWREARSWLLRANKLDTNDAYALTLFYSSFGMAGTPATDNAKAALRRAHELVPQDEGLAYAYATQLLVDDKRDEARAALRPLAYSAHSNPDNAAARLIAALATGKTGPQALASLGGNAAKVTIEN
;
A
#
# COMPACT_ATOMS: atom_id res chain seq x y z
N MET A 1 -36.14 2.78 -76.28
CA MET A 1 -36.72 3.06 -74.95
C MET A 1 -35.90 2.34 -73.88
N ASN A 2 -34.83 2.96 -73.36
CA ASN A 2 -34.03 2.40 -72.26
C ASN A 2 -34.21 3.26 -71.02
N ARG A 3 -34.72 2.62 -69.96
CA ARG A 3 -35.15 3.21 -68.70
C ARG A 3 -33.94 3.58 -67.82
N LEU A 4 -34.02 4.78 -67.24
CA LEU A 4 -33.20 5.24 -66.12
C LEU A 4 -33.21 4.21 -64.97
N LYS A 5 -32.06 4.03 -64.32
CA LYS A 5 -31.98 3.58 -62.92
C LYS A 5 -31.09 4.52 -62.14
N LEU A 6 -31.72 5.31 -61.26
CA LEU A 6 -31.08 6.09 -60.22
C LEU A 6 -30.32 5.16 -59.27
N ALA A 7 -29.05 5.48 -58.99
CA ALA A 7 -28.31 4.90 -57.86
C ALA A 7 -28.55 5.77 -56.62
N ALA A 8 -29.27 5.23 -55.64
CA ALA A 8 -29.43 5.84 -54.33
C ALA A 8 -28.20 5.53 -53.47
N TRP A 9 -27.45 6.56 -53.08
CA TRP A 9 -26.39 6.46 -52.08
C TRP A 9 -27.03 6.53 -50.69
N LEU A 10 -27.07 5.39 -49.98
CA LEU A 10 -27.35 5.32 -48.56
C LEU A 10 -26.07 5.69 -47.80
N VAL A 11 -26.01 6.92 -47.30
CA VAL A 11 -24.99 7.34 -46.34
C VAL A 11 -25.32 6.66 -45.01
N ALA A 12 -24.56 5.63 -44.66
CA ALA A 12 -24.58 5.04 -43.33
C ALA A 12 -23.95 6.03 -42.35
N MET A 13 -24.76 6.85 -41.68
CA MET A 13 -24.36 7.55 -40.47
C MET A 13 -24.08 6.51 -39.38
N CYS A 14 -22.82 6.09 -39.26
CA CYS A 14 -22.33 5.49 -38.03
C CYS A 14 -22.40 6.57 -36.95
N CYS A 15 -23.49 6.59 -36.18
CA CYS A 15 -23.51 7.25 -34.89
C CYS A 15 -22.45 6.55 -34.02
N ALA A 16 -21.24 7.10 -33.98
CA ALA A 16 -20.30 6.79 -32.92
C ALA A 16 -20.98 7.22 -31.62
N GLN A 17 -21.58 6.27 -30.91
CA GLN A 17 -22.08 6.57 -29.57
C GLN A 17 -20.86 7.01 -28.75
N PRO A 18 -20.92 8.14 -28.03
CA PRO A 18 -19.85 8.51 -27.14
C PRO A 18 -19.60 7.33 -26.21
N ALA A 19 -18.35 6.86 -26.15
CA ALA A 19 -17.97 5.78 -25.24
C ALA A 19 -18.36 6.20 -23.83
N ALA A 20 -19.46 5.63 -23.31
CA ALA A 20 -19.94 5.95 -21.99
C ALA A 20 -18.86 5.55 -20.99
N ALA A 21 -18.57 6.42 -20.02
CA ALA A 21 -17.63 6.11 -18.97
C ALA A 21 -18.15 4.90 -18.18
N GLU A 22 -17.41 3.79 -18.23
CA GLU A 22 -17.75 2.52 -17.59
C GLU A 22 -16.62 2.14 -16.63
N TRP A 23 -16.91 1.35 -15.60
CA TRP A 23 -15.87 0.82 -14.73
C TRP A 23 -15.13 -0.33 -15.41
N PHE A 24 -13.81 -0.26 -15.39
CA PHE A 24 -12.93 -1.33 -15.85
C PHE A 24 -12.02 -1.80 -14.71
N GLU A 25 -11.63 -3.06 -14.79
CA GLU A 25 -10.51 -3.63 -14.07
C GLU A 25 -9.35 -3.82 -15.05
N ALA A 26 -8.18 -3.27 -14.72
CA ALA A 26 -6.92 -3.59 -15.38
C ALA A 26 -6.03 -4.37 -14.43
N THR A 27 -5.58 -5.55 -14.85
CA THR A 27 -4.69 -6.41 -14.07
C THR A 27 -3.35 -6.53 -14.76
N SER A 28 -2.27 -6.32 -14.01
CA SER A 28 -0.88 -6.46 -14.46
C SER A 28 -0.09 -7.36 -13.50
N LYS A 29 1.25 -7.37 -13.54
CA LYS A 29 2.04 -8.21 -12.63
C LYS A 29 1.86 -7.77 -11.17
N HIS A 30 1.99 -6.47 -10.90
CA HIS A 30 2.00 -5.92 -9.54
C HIS A 30 0.69 -5.22 -9.13
N PHE A 31 -0.22 -4.95 -10.08
CA PHE A 31 -1.39 -4.11 -9.83
C PHE A 31 -2.71 -4.74 -10.26
N ILE A 32 -3.76 -4.36 -9.53
CA ILE A 32 -5.16 -4.42 -9.97
C ILE A 32 -5.68 -2.99 -9.91
N VAL A 33 -6.09 -2.41 -11.04
CA VAL A 33 -6.55 -1.02 -11.13
C VAL A 33 -8.03 -1.00 -11.45
N TYR A 34 -8.84 -0.42 -10.56
CA TYR A 34 -10.25 -0.14 -10.81
C TYR A 34 -10.43 1.35 -11.11
N ALA A 35 -10.97 1.65 -12.29
CA ALA A 35 -11.19 3.02 -12.71
C ALA A 35 -12.44 3.14 -13.60
N ASN A 36 -13.15 4.26 -13.49
CA ASN A 36 -14.21 4.62 -14.42
C ASN A 36 -13.60 5.39 -15.60
N GLY A 37 -13.89 4.98 -16.83
CA GLY A 37 -13.37 5.59 -18.05
C GLY A 37 -13.59 4.71 -19.27
N THR A 38 -12.56 4.64 -20.13
CA THR A 38 -12.52 3.75 -21.30
C THR A 38 -11.46 2.67 -21.10
N ALA A 39 -11.60 1.51 -21.75
CA ALA A 39 -10.61 0.42 -21.66
C ALA A 39 -9.17 0.91 -21.93
N ASP A 40 -8.96 1.70 -22.98
CA ASP A 40 -7.65 2.28 -23.33
C ASP A 40 -7.09 3.20 -22.24
N SER A 41 -7.91 4.08 -21.66
CA SER A 41 -7.43 4.98 -20.59
C SER A 41 -7.08 4.22 -19.31
N VAL A 42 -7.83 3.17 -18.96
CA VAL A 42 -7.53 2.34 -17.79
C VAL A 42 -6.31 1.46 -18.03
N GLN A 43 -6.15 0.92 -19.24
CA GLN A 43 -4.94 0.20 -19.66
C GLN A 43 -3.69 1.08 -19.51
N LYS A 44 -3.70 2.28 -20.09
CA LYS A 44 -2.56 3.22 -20.04
C LYS A 44 -2.18 3.59 -18.61
N ARG A 45 -3.16 3.71 -17.70
CA ARG A 45 -2.90 3.96 -16.27
C ARG A 45 -2.16 2.80 -15.62
N ALA A 46 -2.62 1.57 -15.85
CA ALA A 46 -1.95 0.37 -15.34
C ALA A 46 -0.56 0.16 -15.95
N GLU A 47 -0.40 0.40 -17.26
CA GLU A 47 0.91 0.35 -17.93
C GLU A 47 1.86 1.40 -17.35
N ARG A 48 1.37 2.61 -17.07
CA ARG A 48 2.18 3.67 -16.46
C ARG A 48 2.62 3.33 -15.04
N LEU A 49 1.76 2.65 -14.27
CA LEU A 49 2.11 2.13 -12.94
C LEU A 49 3.21 1.06 -13.02
N GLU A 50 3.10 0.10 -13.94
CA GLU A 50 4.15 -0.91 -14.17
C GLU A 50 5.47 -0.31 -14.64
N GLN A 51 5.42 0.71 -15.51
CA GLN A 51 6.62 1.45 -15.91
C GLN A 51 7.26 2.16 -14.71
N PHE A 52 6.46 2.68 -13.79
CA PHE A 52 6.96 3.32 -12.58
C PHE A 52 7.53 2.31 -11.57
N ASP A 53 6.87 1.17 -11.32
CA ASP A 53 7.43 0.03 -10.58
C ASP A 53 8.81 -0.35 -11.14
N SER A 54 8.87 -0.61 -12.45
CA SER A 54 10.11 -1.02 -13.10
C SER A 54 11.19 0.05 -13.01
N LEU A 55 10.83 1.33 -13.06
CA LEU A 55 11.76 2.45 -12.88
C LEU A 55 12.33 2.47 -11.46
N VAL A 56 11.48 2.42 -10.44
CA VAL A 56 11.90 2.50 -9.04
C VAL A 56 12.75 1.28 -8.67
N ARG A 57 12.37 0.08 -9.13
CA ARG A 57 13.16 -1.14 -8.92
C ARG A 57 14.51 -1.07 -9.63
N TYR A 58 14.53 -0.64 -10.90
CA TYR A 58 15.78 -0.45 -11.65
C TYR A 58 16.71 0.55 -10.95
N TYR A 59 16.18 1.70 -10.52
CA TYR A 59 16.95 2.75 -9.85
C TYR A 59 17.54 2.28 -8.52
N ASN A 60 16.75 1.53 -7.74
CA ASN A 60 17.16 1.02 -6.43
C ASN A 60 17.89 -0.33 -6.49
N SER A 61 18.15 -0.88 -7.68
CA SER A 61 18.72 -2.22 -7.86
C SER A 61 17.92 -3.31 -7.12
N ILE A 62 16.60 -3.16 -7.05
CA ILE A 62 15.70 -4.16 -6.46
C ILE A 62 15.53 -5.28 -7.50
N PRO A 63 15.95 -6.52 -7.20
CA PRO A 63 15.80 -7.62 -8.14
C PRO A 63 14.33 -7.98 -8.34
N ALA A 64 14.01 -8.53 -9.51
CA ALA A 64 12.72 -9.18 -9.72
C ALA A 64 12.61 -10.41 -8.81
N ASN A 65 11.43 -10.60 -8.23
CA ASN A 65 11.11 -11.75 -7.40
C ASN A 65 10.07 -12.63 -8.11
N GLU A 66 10.18 -13.95 -7.95
CA GLU A 66 9.17 -14.89 -8.46
C GLU A 66 7.79 -14.64 -7.83
N SER A 67 7.75 -14.13 -6.59
CA SER A 67 6.51 -13.79 -5.88
C SER A 67 5.94 -12.42 -6.20
N ASP A 68 6.56 -11.62 -7.07
CA ASP A 68 6.09 -10.28 -7.45
C ASP A 68 4.65 -10.27 -8.04
N GLY A 69 4.19 -11.42 -8.57
CA GLY A 69 2.83 -11.59 -9.08
C GLY A 69 1.77 -11.85 -8.01
N SER A 70 2.20 -12.10 -6.78
CA SER A 70 1.36 -12.36 -5.61
C SER A 70 1.16 -11.07 -4.80
N ASN A 71 0.06 -10.98 -4.04
CA ASN A 71 -0.25 -9.82 -3.17
C ASN A 71 -0.26 -8.46 -3.89
N LYS A 72 -0.87 -8.41 -5.08
CA LYS A 72 -0.94 -7.21 -5.92
C LYS A 72 -1.52 -6.01 -5.16
N LEU A 73 -1.03 -4.82 -5.48
CA LEU A 73 -1.63 -3.57 -5.00
C LEU A 73 -2.92 -3.27 -5.78
N THR A 74 -4.03 -3.18 -5.04
CA THR A 74 -5.30 -2.71 -5.60
C THR A 74 -5.33 -1.19 -5.60
N VAL A 75 -5.47 -0.57 -6.78
CA VAL A 75 -5.55 0.88 -6.95
C VAL A 75 -6.96 1.27 -7.36
N TYR A 76 -7.63 2.05 -6.53
CA TYR A 76 -8.91 2.66 -6.83
C TYR A 76 -8.74 4.08 -7.33
N VAL A 77 -9.08 4.30 -8.61
CA VAL A 77 -9.12 5.64 -9.21
C VAL A 77 -10.53 6.20 -9.04
N VAL A 78 -10.68 7.11 -8.08
CA VAL A 78 -11.97 7.71 -7.72
C VAL A 78 -12.17 9.05 -8.41
N ALA A 79 -13.40 9.58 -8.41
CA ALA A 79 -13.74 10.74 -9.24
C ALA A 79 -12.85 11.98 -8.98
N ASN A 80 -12.54 12.28 -7.72
CA ASN A 80 -11.85 13.50 -7.29
C ASN A 80 -11.35 13.40 -5.85
N ASP A 81 -10.63 14.44 -5.39
CA ASP A 81 -10.14 14.57 -4.02
C ASP A 81 -11.24 14.41 -2.97
N ALA A 82 -12.45 14.94 -3.21
CA ALA A 82 -13.53 14.82 -2.24
C ALA A 82 -13.94 13.36 -1.99
N ALA A 83 -13.88 12.51 -3.03
CA ALA A 83 -14.08 11.08 -2.90
C ALA A 83 -12.93 10.42 -2.12
N VAL A 84 -11.68 10.80 -2.39
CA VAL A 84 -10.51 10.35 -1.62
C VAL A 84 -10.66 10.70 -0.14
N ARG A 85 -10.97 11.95 0.20
CA ARG A 85 -11.12 12.42 1.58
C ARG A 85 -12.26 11.70 2.31
N ARG A 86 -13.35 11.40 1.61
CA ARG A 86 -14.46 10.58 2.15
C ARG A 86 -14.02 9.16 2.48
N LEU A 87 -13.19 8.54 1.64
CA LEU A 87 -12.62 7.22 1.88
C LEU A 87 -11.54 7.26 2.97
N PHE A 88 -10.76 8.33 3.05
CA PHE A 88 -9.76 8.49 4.10
C PHE A 88 -10.43 8.56 5.48
N GLY A 89 -11.49 9.35 5.60
CA GLY A 89 -12.24 9.55 6.85
C GLY A 89 -11.70 10.71 7.68
N GLN A 90 -11.78 10.59 9.01
CA GLN A 90 -11.31 11.63 9.93
C GLN A 90 -9.80 11.90 9.75
N GLY A 91 -9.39 13.17 9.84
CA GLY A 91 -8.00 13.59 9.61
C GLY A 91 -7.62 13.82 8.14
N GLY A 92 -8.47 13.43 7.18
CA GLY A 92 -8.16 13.48 5.74
C GLY A 92 -8.36 14.81 5.02
N LYS A 93 -8.53 15.94 5.73
CA LYS A 93 -8.99 17.19 5.10
C LYS A 93 -8.10 17.70 3.95
N ASN A 94 -6.81 17.40 4.01
CA ASN A 94 -5.79 17.84 3.05
C ASN A 94 -5.15 16.65 2.29
N VAL A 95 -5.79 15.47 2.30
CA VAL A 95 -5.27 14.27 1.63
C VAL A 95 -5.69 14.28 0.16
N ALA A 96 -4.71 14.10 -0.73
CA ALA A 96 -4.90 14.02 -2.18
C ALA A 96 -4.89 12.57 -2.68
N GLY A 97 -4.36 11.63 -1.90
CA GLY A 97 -4.37 10.18 -2.11
C GLY A 97 -3.78 9.50 -0.88
N PHE A 98 -3.98 8.19 -0.75
CA PHE A 98 -3.36 7.46 0.35
C PHE A 98 -3.18 5.98 0.01
N TYR A 99 -2.14 5.40 0.60
CA TYR A 99 -1.81 3.99 0.58
C TYR A 99 -2.07 3.31 1.93
N GLN A 100 -2.44 2.03 1.90
CA GLN A 100 -2.48 1.16 3.07
C GLN A 100 -1.87 -0.20 2.74
N GLY A 101 -0.80 -0.55 3.48
CA GLY A 101 -0.18 -1.86 3.44
C GLY A 101 -0.89 -2.84 4.34
N ARG A 102 -1.36 -3.94 3.77
CA ARG A 102 -1.99 -5.05 4.50
C ARG A 102 -1.87 -6.36 3.73
N ALA A 103 -1.70 -7.45 4.46
CA ALA A 103 -1.58 -8.80 3.91
C ALA A 103 -2.88 -9.24 3.25
N SER A 104 -4.04 -8.79 3.76
CA SER A 104 -5.37 -9.05 3.20
C SER A 104 -5.64 -8.41 1.83
N GLY A 105 -4.69 -7.63 1.31
CA GLY A 105 -4.75 -6.96 0.02
C GLY A 105 -4.44 -5.49 0.19
N SER A 106 -3.20 -5.09 -0.12
CA SER A 106 -2.78 -3.69 -0.05
C SER A 106 -3.62 -2.83 -1.01
N VAL A 107 -3.95 -1.61 -0.58
CA VAL A 107 -4.85 -0.71 -1.32
C VAL A 107 -4.27 0.69 -1.44
N ALA A 108 -4.54 1.35 -2.56
CA ALA A 108 -4.27 2.77 -2.77
C ALA A 108 -5.49 3.46 -3.38
N PHE A 109 -5.73 4.70 -2.96
CA PHE A 109 -6.81 5.53 -3.47
C PHE A 109 -6.24 6.82 -4.06
N THR A 110 -6.57 7.10 -5.32
CA THR A 110 -6.09 8.27 -6.06
C THR A 110 -7.24 8.90 -6.87
N PRO A 111 -7.26 10.21 -7.08
CA PRO A 111 -8.30 10.84 -7.87
C PRO A 111 -8.06 10.62 -9.38
N ALA A 112 -9.12 10.71 -10.18
CA ALA A 112 -9.06 10.60 -11.64
C ALA A 112 -8.60 11.92 -12.28
N GLN A 113 -8.90 13.03 -11.61
CA GLN A 113 -8.66 14.41 -12.00
C GLN A 113 -8.03 15.16 -10.83
N GLY A 114 -7.09 16.06 -11.10
CA GLY A 114 -6.41 16.89 -10.10
C GLY A 114 -6.54 18.36 -10.45
N GLY A 115 -5.51 19.15 -10.13
CA GLY A 115 -5.49 20.56 -10.52
C GLY A 115 -5.43 20.76 -12.05
N ASP A 116 -5.59 22.01 -12.49
CA ASP A 116 -5.64 22.36 -13.92
C ASP A 116 -4.47 21.73 -14.69
N PRO A 117 -4.70 20.88 -15.70
CA PRO A 117 -3.64 20.29 -16.51
C PRO A 117 -2.72 21.30 -17.21
N ASN A 118 -3.18 22.55 -17.37
CA ASN A 118 -2.39 23.64 -17.96
C ASN A 118 -1.57 24.42 -16.93
N ASP A 119 -1.85 24.23 -15.63
CA ASP A 119 -1.05 24.81 -14.55
C ASP A 119 0.11 23.87 -14.23
N VAL A 120 1.33 24.32 -14.54
CA VAL A 120 2.55 23.57 -14.24
C VAL A 120 2.77 23.36 -12.75
N ASN A 121 2.16 24.17 -11.89
CA ASN A 121 2.23 24.05 -10.43
C ASN A 121 1.06 23.23 -9.84
N ALA A 122 0.11 22.79 -10.67
CA ALA A 122 -1.00 21.98 -10.18
C ALA A 122 -0.51 20.59 -9.75
N LEU A 123 -0.99 20.13 -8.59
CA LEU A 123 -0.81 18.74 -8.18
C LEU A 123 -1.62 17.82 -9.10
N GLN A 124 -0.90 17.04 -9.89
CA GLN A 124 -1.50 16.07 -10.81
C GLN A 124 -1.75 14.73 -10.10
N PRO A 125 -2.84 14.00 -10.40
CA PRO A 125 -3.14 12.75 -9.73
C PRO A 125 -2.06 11.67 -9.89
N GLN A 126 -1.33 11.71 -11.00
CA GLN A 126 -0.21 10.80 -11.23
C GLN A 126 0.91 11.00 -10.21
N ILE A 127 1.19 12.24 -9.81
CA ILE A 127 2.21 12.55 -8.79
C ILE A 127 1.78 11.93 -7.45
N VAL A 128 0.51 12.11 -7.08
CA VAL A 128 -0.05 11.51 -5.87
C VAL A 128 0.07 9.99 -5.89
N LEU A 129 -0.39 9.35 -6.98
CA LEU A 129 -0.33 7.90 -7.11
C LEU A 129 1.11 7.36 -7.04
N PHE A 130 2.07 8.05 -7.65
CA PHE A 130 3.47 7.67 -7.59
C PHE A 130 4.07 7.88 -6.20
N HIS A 131 3.67 8.93 -5.49
CA HIS A 131 4.07 9.17 -4.10
C HIS A 131 3.58 8.03 -3.19
N GLU A 132 2.29 7.71 -3.25
CA GLU A 132 1.69 6.61 -2.48
C GLU A 132 2.30 5.25 -2.83
N TYR A 133 2.63 5.02 -4.10
CA TYR A 133 3.32 3.80 -4.51
C TYR A 133 4.79 3.75 -4.07
N ALA A 134 5.48 4.88 -4.04
CA ALA A 134 6.83 4.94 -3.49
C ALA A 134 6.83 4.58 -2.00
N HIS A 135 5.82 4.99 -1.22
CA HIS A 135 5.60 4.50 0.14
C HIS A 135 5.45 2.97 0.18
N HIS A 136 4.61 2.39 -0.69
CA HIS A 136 4.46 0.94 -0.80
C HIS A 136 5.79 0.22 -1.04
N LEU A 137 6.61 0.67 -2.00
CA LEU A 137 7.90 0.06 -2.27
C LEU A 137 8.90 0.29 -1.13
N MET A 138 8.89 1.46 -0.50
CA MET A 138 9.83 1.75 0.57
C MET A 138 9.59 0.88 1.79
N LEU A 139 8.34 0.81 2.25
CA LEU A 139 7.94 -0.07 3.35
C LEU A 139 8.10 -1.55 2.96
N GLY A 140 7.98 -1.87 1.67
CA GLY A 140 8.16 -3.20 1.09
C GLY A 140 9.61 -3.70 1.03
N ASN A 141 10.60 -2.81 0.96
CA ASN A 141 11.98 -3.18 0.60
C ASN A 141 13.05 -2.65 1.55
N PHE A 142 12.75 -1.68 2.43
CA PHE A 142 13.72 -1.09 3.34
C PHE A 142 13.40 -1.43 4.81
N ALA A 143 14.16 -2.35 5.39
CA ALA A 143 14.03 -2.74 6.81
C ALA A 143 14.74 -1.78 7.79
N VAL A 144 14.79 -0.48 7.46
CA VAL A 144 15.54 0.54 8.21
C VAL A 144 14.61 1.63 8.73
N ALA A 145 15.00 2.22 9.85
CA ALA A 145 14.36 3.44 10.34
C ALA A 145 14.69 4.60 9.39
N LEU A 146 13.65 5.23 8.83
CA LEU A 146 13.78 6.40 7.96
C LEU A 146 13.32 7.65 8.72
N PRO A 147 14.14 8.72 8.79
CA PRO A 147 13.70 9.96 9.43
C PRO A 147 12.59 10.60 8.60
N ALA A 148 11.65 11.28 9.27
CA ALA A 148 10.42 11.79 8.66
C ALA A 148 10.65 12.61 7.37
N TRP A 149 11.69 13.45 7.34
CA TRP A 149 12.02 14.26 6.16
C TRP A 149 12.39 13.41 4.93
N TYR A 150 13.03 12.26 5.12
CA TYR A 150 13.43 11.37 4.04
C TYR A 150 12.32 10.38 3.71
N ALA A 151 11.56 9.95 4.72
CA ALA A 151 10.38 9.11 4.55
C ALA A 151 9.33 9.76 3.62
N GLU A 152 9.20 11.10 3.64
CA GLU A 152 8.33 11.84 2.70
C GLU A 152 9.10 12.44 1.52
N GLY A 153 10.34 12.88 1.73
CA GLY A 153 11.14 13.51 0.69
C GLY A 153 11.56 12.57 -0.44
N TYR A 154 11.76 11.28 -0.14
CA TYR A 154 12.11 10.29 -1.15
C TYR A 154 10.93 9.87 -2.04
N PRO A 155 9.73 9.60 -1.50
CA PRO A 155 8.51 9.49 -2.30
C PRO A 155 8.24 10.72 -3.16
N GLU A 156 8.40 11.93 -2.64
CA GLU A 156 8.28 13.15 -3.44
C GLU A 156 9.33 13.20 -4.57
N PHE A 157 10.56 12.73 -4.34
CA PHE A 157 11.60 12.69 -5.36
C PHE A 157 11.27 11.69 -6.47
N LEU A 158 10.76 10.51 -6.10
CA LEU A 158 10.36 9.49 -7.07
C LEU A 158 9.11 9.90 -7.84
N SER A 159 8.15 10.56 -7.18
CA SER A 159 6.86 10.94 -7.78
C SER A 159 6.97 11.96 -8.91
N THR A 160 8.09 12.69 -9.01
CA THR A 160 8.37 13.59 -10.13
C THR A 160 8.88 12.87 -11.38
N ALA A 161 8.75 11.55 -11.46
CA ALA A 161 9.07 10.79 -12.68
C ALA A 161 8.26 11.29 -13.89
N ARG A 162 8.96 11.77 -14.92
CA ARG A 162 8.38 12.27 -16.16
C ARG A 162 8.70 11.35 -17.32
N PHE A 163 7.67 10.70 -17.84
CA PHE A 163 7.77 9.81 -18.98
C PHE A 163 7.61 10.58 -20.29
N GLU A 164 8.58 10.42 -21.17
CA GLU A 164 8.54 10.86 -22.56
C GLU A 164 8.43 9.63 -23.48
N LYS A 165 8.55 9.84 -24.80
CA LYS A 165 8.38 8.77 -25.79
C LYS A 165 9.37 7.61 -25.60
N ASP A 166 10.65 7.92 -25.40
CA ASP A 166 11.74 6.92 -25.39
C ASP A 166 12.52 6.89 -24.07
N VAL A 167 12.26 7.83 -23.17
CA VAL A 167 12.99 8.01 -21.91
C VAL A 167 12.04 8.35 -20.78
N VAL A 168 12.47 8.02 -19.56
CA VAL A 168 11.89 8.56 -18.33
C VAL A 168 12.94 9.37 -17.59
N TRP A 169 12.52 10.54 -17.10
CA TRP A 169 13.30 11.38 -16.22
C TRP A 169 12.89 11.11 -14.79
N LEU A 170 13.83 10.73 -13.92
CA LEU A 170 13.59 10.52 -12.50
C LEU A 170 14.19 11.67 -11.68
N GLY A 171 13.43 12.18 -10.71
CA GLY A 171 13.82 13.36 -9.95
C GLY A 171 13.71 14.64 -10.75
N ALA A 172 12.64 14.82 -11.54
CA ALA A 172 12.40 16.12 -12.16
C ALA A 172 12.06 17.18 -11.07
N PRO A 173 12.20 18.49 -11.36
CA PRO A 173 11.76 19.54 -10.44
C PRO A 173 10.31 19.38 -10.00
N ALA A 174 10.06 19.40 -8.69
CA ALA A 174 8.72 19.33 -8.10
C ALA A 174 7.97 20.66 -8.27
N GLN A 175 7.49 20.94 -9.49
CA GLN A 175 6.78 22.19 -9.80
C GLN A 175 5.52 22.37 -8.92
N HIS A 176 4.86 21.28 -8.55
CA HIS A 176 3.72 21.29 -7.60
C HIS A 176 4.09 21.78 -6.19
N ARG A 177 5.38 21.87 -5.87
CA ARG A 177 5.90 22.40 -4.60
C ARG A 177 6.55 23.78 -4.73
N ALA A 178 6.52 24.40 -5.92
CA ALA A 178 7.25 25.65 -6.19
C ALA A 178 6.84 26.79 -5.23
N TYR A 179 5.54 26.93 -4.94
CA TYR A 179 5.04 27.92 -3.99
C TYR A 179 5.63 27.72 -2.59
N ASP A 180 5.53 26.50 -2.05
CA ASP A 180 6.03 26.16 -0.71
C ASP A 180 7.56 26.32 -0.62
N LEU A 181 8.28 25.97 -1.68
CA LEU A 181 9.73 26.07 -1.75
C LEU A 181 10.22 27.53 -1.78
N LEU A 182 9.57 28.40 -2.56
CA LEU A 182 10.02 29.76 -2.81
C LEU A 182 9.47 30.76 -1.79
N LEU A 183 8.24 30.54 -1.30
CA LEU A 183 7.51 31.49 -0.44
C LEU A 183 7.19 30.92 0.95
N GLY A 184 7.13 29.60 1.12
CA GLY A 184 6.65 28.90 2.33
C GLY A 184 7.73 28.47 3.34
N ASN A 185 8.84 29.19 3.47
CA ASN A 185 10.00 28.79 4.28
C ASN A 185 9.75 28.75 5.81
N GLU A 186 9.03 27.73 6.30
CA GLU A 186 8.82 27.50 7.74
C GLU A 186 9.88 26.60 8.39
N LEU A 187 10.58 25.73 7.63
CA LEU A 187 11.55 24.77 8.18
C LEU A 187 12.97 24.92 7.62
N THR A 188 13.96 25.12 8.50
CA THR A 188 15.39 25.02 8.22
C THR A 188 15.84 23.56 8.09
N ALA A 189 17.04 23.33 7.53
CA ALA A 189 17.62 21.98 7.48
C ALA A 189 17.73 21.34 8.88
N GLU A 190 18.18 22.10 9.89
CA GLU A 190 18.24 21.62 11.27
C GLU A 190 16.86 21.26 11.83
N GLN A 191 15.83 22.07 11.55
CA GLN A 191 14.46 21.76 11.98
C GLN A 191 13.93 20.48 11.33
N LEU A 192 14.25 20.20 10.06
CA LEU A 192 13.90 18.92 9.42
C LEU A 192 14.55 17.72 10.12
N PHE A 193 15.82 17.84 10.51
CA PHE A 193 16.54 16.78 11.23
C PHE A 193 16.10 16.63 12.69
N ALA A 194 15.49 17.67 13.26
CA ALA A 194 14.95 17.70 14.61
C ALA A 194 13.46 17.33 14.67
N LEU A 195 12.83 17.00 13.54
CA LEU A 195 11.41 16.63 13.51
C LEU A 195 11.17 15.41 14.40
N ASP A 196 10.21 15.57 15.29
CA ASP A 196 9.75 14.57 16.23
C ASP A 196 8.38 14.05 15.76
N PRO A 197 8.29 12.79 15.29
CA PRO A 197 7.04 12.19 14.83
C PRO A 197 5.92 12.18 15.89
N SER A 198 6.23 12.30 17.19
CA SER A 198 5.19 12.40 18.24
C SER A 198 4.40 13.69 18.19
N LYS A 199 4.96 14.75 17.59
CA LYS A 199 4.39 16.08 17.66
C LYS A 199 3.53 16.33 16.44
N LYS A 200 2.27 16.69 16.70
CA LYS A 200 1.38 17.15 15.64
C LYS A 200 1.97 18.40 14.98
N MET A 201 2.30 18.26 13.70
CA MET A 201 2.73 19.38 12.88
C MET A 201 1.53 20.26 12.50
N ARG A 202 1.77 21.58 12.39
CA ARG A 202 0.82 22.51 11.79
C ARG A 202 0.77 22.29 10.27
N ASP A 203 -0.33 22.63 9.61
CA ASP A 203 -0.49 22.45 8.16
C ASP A 203 0.67 23.07 7.34
N GLY A 204 1.15 24.26 7.73
CA GLY A 204 2.32 24.89 7.07
C GLY A 204 3.63 24.11 7.26
N GLN A 205 3.83 23.48 8.42
CA GLN A 205 4.99 22.61 8.66
C GLN A 205 4.89 21.31 7.89
N VAL A 206 3.68 20.77 7.72
CA VAL A 206 3.43 19.58 6.87
C VAL A 206 3.78 19.91 5.42
N ALA A 207 3.26 21.01 4.86
CA ALA A 207 3.61 21.45 3.51
C ALA A 207 5.13 21.66 3.34
N SER A 208 5.77 22.30 4.33
CA SER A 208 7.21 22.53 4.36
C SER A 208 8.01 21.22 4.46
N LEU A 209 7.53 20.22 5.19
CA LEU A 209 8.14 18.88 5.27
C LEU A 209 8.22 18.23 3.88
N TYR A 210 7.11 18.21 3.13
CA TYR A 210 7.10 17.67 1.77
C TYR A 210 8.03 18.46 0.84
N ALA A 211 7.87 19.79 0.80
CA ALA A 211 8.64 20.65 -0.08
C ALA A 211 10.14 20.62 0.21
N ARG A 212 10.54 20.87 1.46
CA ARG A 212 11.95 20.93 1.87
C ARG A 212 12.56 19.54 2.01
N GLY A 213 11.75 18.53 2.32
CA GLY A 213 12.13 17.11 2.25
C GLY A 213 12.48 16.68 0.83
N TRP A 214 11.68 17.08 -0.17
CA TRP A 214 12.02 16.89 -1.59
C TRP A 214 13.33 17.61 -1.93
N LEU A 215 13.48 18.88 -1.56
CA LEU A 215 14.67 19.67 -1.90
C LEU A 215 15.95 19.05 -1.32
N LEU A 216 15.92 18.66 -0.05
CA LEU A 216 17.05 18.01 0.61
C LEU A 216 17.34 16.65 -0.02
N THR A 217 16.31 15.85 -0.29
CA THR A 217 16.48 14.55 -0.95
C THR A 217 17.09 14.70 -2.33
N HIS A 218 16.53 15.58 -3.15
CA HIS A 218 17.05 15.86 -4.49
C HIS A 218 18.49 16.36 -4.48
N TYR A 219 18.83 17.27 -3.55
CA TYR A 219 20.20 17.76 -3.36
C TYR A 219 21.18 16.63 -3.00
N LEU A 220 20.74 15.69 -2.15
CA LEU A 220 21.57 14.61 -1.67
C LEU A 220 21.70 13.45 -2.66
N MET A 221 20.66 13.14 -3.43
CA MET A 221 20.64 11.96 -4.28
C MET A 221 21.34 12.19 -5.62
N ILE A 222 21.20 13.37 -6.21
CA ILE A 222 21.71 13.68 -7.56
C ILE A 222 23.25 13.71 -7.61
N ASP A 223 23.92 14.10 -6.53
CA ASP A 223 25.38 14.21 -6.46
C ASP A 223 25.97 12.97 -5.75
N PRO A 224 26.90 12.21 -6.38
CA PRO A 224 27.44 10.98 -5.79
C PRO A 224 28.14 11.19 -4.43
N LYS A 225 28.80 12.33 -4.23
CA LYS A 225 29.47 12.65 -2.96
C LYS A 225 28.43 12.93 -1.89
N ARG A 226 27.35 13.65 -2.22
CA ARG A 226 26.23 13.89 -1.29
C ARG A 226 25.44 12.62 -1.01
N PHE A 227 25.31 11.72 -1.98
CA PHE A 227 24.65 10.43 -1.78
C PHE A 227 25.41 9.55 -0.79
N ALA A 228 26.75 9.57 -0.83
CA ALA A 228 27.56 8.92 0.20
C ALA A 228 27.34 9.52 1.60
N GLN A 229 27.14 10.85 1.70
CA GLN A 229 26.81 11.50 2.98
C GLN A 229 25.41 11.11 3.48
N LEU A 230 24.43 11.00 2.58
CA LEU A 230 23.09 10.50 2.91
C LEU A 230 23.17 9.08 3.50
N ASN A 231 23.93 8.19 2.86
CA ASN A 231 24.09 6.82 3.36
C ASN A 231 24.77 6.79 4.74
N ALA A 232 25.79 7.62 4.95
CA ALA A 232 26.43 7.75 6.26
C ALA A 232 25.47 8.30 7.33
N TYR A 233 24.62 9.27 6.96
CA TYR A 233 23.57 9.80 7.83
C TYR A 233 22.54 8.73 8.20
N LEU A 234 21.99 8.01 7.22
CA LEU A 234 20.99 6.96 7.47
C LEU A 234 21.57 5.81 8.29
N ALA A 235 22.83 5.43 8.07
CA ALA A 235 23.52 4.45 8.91
C ALA A 235 23.59 4.91 10.38
N ALA A 236 24.00 6.17 10.61
CA ALA A 236 24.06 6.76 11.94
C ALA A 236 22.69 6.79 12.65
N ILE A 237 21.60 7.09 11.93
CA ILE A 237 20.23 7.02 12.47
C ILE A 237 19.90 5.59 12.90
N ASN A 238 20.22 4.59 12.06
CA ASN A 238 19.93 3.19 12.35
C ASN A 238 20.79 2.61 13.50
N ASP A 239 21.94 3.22 13.77
CA ASP A 239 22.78 2.98 14.96
C ASP A 239 22.24 3.68 16.23
N GLY A 240 21.16 4.45 16.11
CA GLY A 240 20.48 5.11 17.23
C GLY A 240 21.00 6.52 17.55
N LYS A 241 21.82 7.13 16.69
CA LYS A 241 22.23 8.53 16.88
C LYS A 241 21.04 9.48 16.66
N PRO A 242 20.88 10.52 17.49
CA PRO A 242 19.86 11.54 17.28
C PRO A 242 20.00 12.23 15.92
N GLY A 243 18.86 12.62 15.33
CA GLY A 243 18.78 13.17 13.97
C GLY A 243 19.74 14.33 13.68
N VAL A 244 19.77 15.34 14.56
CA VAL A 244 20.64 16.52 14.40
C VAL A 244 22.12 16.15 14.55
N GLU A 245 22.46 15.25 15.48
CA GLU A 245 23.85 14.83 15.71
C GLU A 245 24.38 14.03 14.51
N ALA A 246 23.59 13.08 14.01
CA ALA A 246 23.90 12.34 12.79
C ALA A 246 24.09 13.28 11.58
N ALA A 247 23.23 14.30 11.46
CA ALA A 247 23.31 15.28 10.39
C ALA A 247 24.60 16.13 10.47
N ARG A 248 24.98 16.60 11.66
CA ARG A 248 26.24 17.35 11.86
C ARG A 248 27.46 16.51 11.51
N ALA A 249 27.45 15.22 11.86
CA ALA A 249 28.52 14.31 11.51
C ALA A 249 28.62 14.05 10.00
N ALA A 250 27.48 13.89 9.31
CA ALA A 250 27.45 13.56 7.89
C ALA A 250 27.62 14.77 6.95
N PHE A 251 26.99 15.89 7.29
CA PHE A 251 26.87 17.06 6.42
C PHE A 251 27.72 18.27 6.87
N GLY A 252 28.22 18.25 8.12
CA GLY A 252 28.98 19.34 8.71
C GLY A 252 28.08 20.43 9.31
N ASP A 253 28.46 21.69 9.11
CA ASP A 253 27.68 22.84 9.58
C ASP A 253 26.32 22.91 8.86
N LEU A 254 25.23 22.80 9.64
CA LEU A 254 23.86 22.78 9.12
C LEU A 254 23.40 24.14 8.59
N ASP A 255 23.99 25.25 9.04
CA ASP A 255 23.70 26.58 8.47
C ASP A 255 24.33 26.72 7.09
N VAL A 256 25.53 26.15 6.90
CA VAL A 256 26.17 26.05 5.59
C VAL A 256 25.32 25.17 4.66
N LEU A 257 24.83 24.02 5.15
CA LEU A 257 23.91 23.17 4.38
C LEU A 257 22.63 23.93 4.00
N ASN A 258 22.02 24.65 4.94
CA ASN A 258 20.79 25.39 4.69
C ASN A 258 20.98 26.46 3.60
N ARG A 259 22.09 27.21 3.65
CA ARG A 259 22.45 28.17 2.58
C ARG A 259 22.70 27.46 1.25
N ALA A 260 23.37 26.31 1.26
CA ALA A 260 23.61 25.52 0.05
C ALA A 260 22.30 25.02 -0.60
N LEU A 261 21.31 24.58 0.21
CA LEU A 261 19.97 24.23 -0.28
C LEU A 261 19.25 25.43 -0.88
N SER A 262 19.31 26.60 -0.22
CA SER A 262 18.74 27.83 -0.77
C SER A 262 19.38 28.21 -2.10
N SER A 263 20.72 28.17 -2.21
CA SER A 263 21.41 28.42 -3.48
C SER A 263 21.08 27.38 -4.55
N TYR A 264 20.91 26.11 -4.16
CA TYR A 264 20.52 25.03 -5.06
C TYR A 264 19.13 25.23 -5.64
N LEU A 265 18.16 25.62 -4.79
CA LEU A 265 16.78 25.90 -5.19
C LEU A 265 16.69 27.02 -6.25
N HIS A 266 17.54 28.04 -6.16
CA HIS A 266 17.53 29.19 -7.07
C HIS A 266 18.33 28.98 -8.37
N LYS A 267 18.82 27.76 -8.62
CA LYS A 267 19.44 27.45 -9.93
C LYS A 267 18.37 27.53 -11.02
N SER A 268 18.76 28.05 -12.18
CA SER A 268 17.88 28.10 -13.37
C SER A 268 17.55 26.72 -13.93
N THR A 269 18.35 25.69 -13.62
CA THR A 269 18.13 24.30 -14.01
C THR A 269 18.53 23.34 -12.88
N MET A 270 17.86 22.20 -12.82
CA MET A 270 18.21 21.07 -11.95
C MET A 270 18.41 19.81 -12.79
N SER A 271 19.36 18.97 -12.38
CA SER A 271 19.64 17.69 -13.02
C SER A 271 18.60 16.64 -12.61
N ALA A 272 18.31 15.71 -13.52
CA ALA A 272 17.46 14.55 -13.30
C ALA A 272 18.12 13.32 -13.96
N TYR A 273 17.80 12.12 -13.48
CA TYR A 273 18.30 10.90 -14.11
C TYR A 273 17.52 10.61 -15.39
N LYS A 274 18.24 10.48 -16.51
CA LYS A 274 17.67 10.08 -17.80
C LYS A 274 17.81 8.58 -17.98
N ILE A 275 16.71 7.85 -17.95
CA ILE A 275 16.70 6.40 -18.08
C ILE A 275 15.96 6.03 -19.38
N PRO A 276 16.61 5.35 -20.34
CA PRO A 276 15.93 4.85 -21.53
C PRO A 276 14.83 3.86 -21.16
N LEU A 277 13.65 3.98 -21.75
CA LEU A 277 12.55 3.04 -21.51
C LEU A 277 12.90 1.60 -21.90
N THR A 278 13.86 1.41 -22.81
CA THR A 278 14.41 0.10 -23.18
C THR A 278 15.16 -0.62 -22.04
N ARG A 279 15.48 0.08 -20.95
CA ARG A 279 16.03 -0.53 -19.71
C ARG A 279 14.94 -1.04 -18.77
N LEU A 280 13.69 -0.67 -19.00
CA LEU A 280 12.56 -1.02 -18.15
C LEU A 280 11.80 -2.22 -18.72
N THR A 281 11.09 -2.92 -17.85
CA THR A 281 10.21 -4.02 -18.25
C THR A 281 9.05 -3.48 -19.08
N THR A 282 8.72 -4.16 -20.18
CA THR A 282 7.54 -3.82 -20.96
C THR A 282 6.30 -4.30 -20.20
N PRO A 283 5.34 -3.41 -19.85
CA PRO A 283 4.15 -3.80 -19.13
C PRO A 283 3.29 -4.78 -19.93
N VAL A 284 2.73 -5.77 -19.23
CA VAL A 284 1.66 -6.63 -19.76
C VAL A 284 0.43 -6.39 -18.90
N VAL A 285 -0.63 -5.87 -19.53
CA VAL A 285 -1.88 -5.49 -18.87
C VAL A 285 -3.05 -6.17 -19.56
N THR A 286 -3.92 -6.79 -18.78
CA THR A 286 -5.23 -7.29 -19.24
C THR A 286 -6.32 -6.36 -18.72
N VAL A 287 -7.25 -5.95 -19.58
CA VAL A 287 -8.36 -5.07 -19.21
C VAL A 287 -9.70 -5.74 -19.50
N ARG A 288 -10.63 -5.66 -18.56
CA ARG A 288 -12.01 -6.10 -18.73
C ARG A 288 -12.99 -5.06 -18.20
N PRO A 289 -14.17 -4.88 -18.81
CA PRO A 289 -15.25 -4.14 -18.18
C PRO A 289 -15.72 -4.88 -16.92
N LEU A 290 -16.17 -4.14 -15.92
CA LEU A 290 -16.86 -4.72 -14.78
C LEU A 290 -18.25 -5.24 -15.22
N SER A 291 -18.67 -6.37 -14.66
CA SER A 291 -20.01 -6.93 -14.83
C SER A 291 -21.07 -5.94 -14.34
N ALA A 292 -22.33 -6.18 -14.68
CA ALA A 292 -23.44 -5.37 -14.14
C ALA A 292 -23.46 -5.37 -12.61
N GLY A 293 -23.26 -6.53 -11.96
CA GLY A 293 -23.27 -6.63 -10.51
C GLY A 293 -22.02 -6.03 -9.87
N GLU A 294 -20.85 -6.20 -10.47
CA GLU A 294 -19.60 -5.57 -10.00
C GLU A 294 -19.74 -4.03 -10.03
N ARG A 295 -20.31 -3.46 -11.10
CA ARG A 295 -20.56 -2.00 -11.19
C ARG A 295 -21.48 -1.46 -10.12
N GLU A 296 -22.50 -2.22 -9.74
CA GLU A 296 -23.39 -1.82 -8.65
C GLU A 296 -22.70 -1.94 -7.28
N MET A 297 -21.80 -2.92 -7.11
CA MET A 297 -21.14 -3.21 -5.84
C MET A 297 -19.84 -2.41 -5.63
N ILE A 298 -19.22 -1.86 -6.68
CA ILE A 298 -17.83 -1.34 -6.63
C ILE A 298 -17.61 -0.24 -5.57
N THR A 299 -18.61 0.62 -5.33
CA THR A 299 -18.50 1.68 -4.32
C THR A 299 -18.53 1.13 -2.89
N LEU A 300 -19.25 0.03 -2.66
CA LEU A 300 -19.25 -0.70 -1.39
C LEU A 300 -17.95 -1.49 -1.23
N ARG A 301 -17.47 -2.11 -2.32
CA ARG A 301 -16.18 -2.80 -2.36
C ARG A 301 -15.05 -1.88 -1.93
N MET A 302 -14.94 -0.68 -2.50
CA MET A 302 -13.94 0.32 -2.11
C MET A 302 -13.96 0.65 -0.62
N ARG A 303 -15.15 0.71 -0.01
CA ARG A 303 -15.31 1.01 1.42
C ARG A 303 -14.94 -0.18 2.29
N SER A 304 -15.27 -1.41 1.90
CA SER A 304 -14.80 -2.63 2.57
C SER A 304 -13.27 -2.71 2.49
N ASP A 305 -12.71 -2.49 1.30
CA ASP A 305 -11.27 -2.55 1.06
C ASP A 305 -10.50 -1.43 1.74
N ARG A 306 -11.13 -0.29 2.00
CA ARG A 306 -10.54 0.74 2.86
C ARG A 306 -10.31 0.25 4.31
N GLY A 307 -11.04 -0.76 4.75
CA GLY A 307 -11.04 -1.23 6.14
C GLY A 307 -12.22 -0.67 6.92
N VAL A 308 -12.91 -1.57 7.62
CA VAL A 308 -14.12 -1.30 8.39
C VAL A 308 -14.04 -2.01 9.72
N ASP A 309 -14.63 -1.40 10.74
CA ASP A 309 -14.95 -2.08 11.99
C ASP A 309 -16.36 -2.68 11.94
N ARG A 310 -16.75 -3.37 13.01
CA ARG A 310 -18.07 -4.02 13.09
C ARG A 310 -19.24 -3.04 12.93
N GLU A 311 -19.09 -1.80 13.38
CA GLU A 311 -20.15 -0.78 13.33
C GLU A 311 -20.29 -0.22 11.91
N THR A 312 -19.17 0.14 11.30
CA THR A 312 -19.08 0.68 9.94
C THR A 312 -19.33 -0.36 8.85
N ALA A 313 -19.15 -1.66 9.15
CA ALA A 313 -19.48 -2.76 8.26
C ALA A 313 -20.99 -3.03 8.11
N GLN A 314 -21.81 -2.82 9.16
CA GLN A 314 -23.27 -3.05 9.09
C GLN A 314 -23.97 -2.30 7.95
N PRO A 315 -23.78 -0.97 7.78
CA PRO A 315 -24.45 -0.24 6.70
C PRO A 315 -23.96 -0.66 5.31
N ILE A 316 -22.70 -1.12 5.20
CA ILE A 316 -22.16 -1.66 3.94
C ILE A 316 -22.85 -2.97 3.61
N LEU A 317 -22.93 -3.90 4.57
CA LEU A 317 -23.64 -5.16 4.39
C LEU A 317 -25.10 -4.94 4.00
N ALA A 318 -25.81 -4.04 4.70
CA ALA A 318 -27.22 -3.75 4.43
C ALA A 318 -27.44 -3.25 2.99
N ALA A 319 -26.51 -2.44 2.46
CA ALA A 319 -26.56 -1.98 1.07
C ALA A 319 -26.13 -3.05 0.07
N ALA A 320 -25.20 -3.94 0.45
CA ALA A 320 -24.66 -4.98 -0.41
C ALA A 320 -25.64 -6.16 -0.61
N LEU A 321 -26.42 -6.52 0.42
CA LEU A 321 -27.36 -7.65 0.39
C LEU A 321 -28.31 -7.64 -0.83
N PRO A 322 -29.08 -6.56 -1.12
CA PRO A 322 -29.99 -6.55 -2.27
C PRO A 322 -29.27 -6.56 -3.63
N ILE A 323 -27.98 -6.22 -3.68
CA ILE A 323 -27.16 -6.37 -4.89
C ILE A 323 -26.76 -7.84 -5.03
N ALA A 324 -26.23 -8.45 -3.97
CA ALA A 324 -25.86 -9.86 -3.97
C ALA A 324 -27.03 -10.80 -4.32
N ASP A 325 -28.25 -10.49 -3.85
CA ASP A 325 -29.45 -11.26 -4.17
C ASP A 325 -29.87 -11.15 -5.65
N ARG A 326 -29.61 -10.00 -6.30
CA ARG A 326 -29.85 -9.82 -7.73
C ARG A 326 -28.82 -10.50 -8.62
N TYR A 327 -27.60 -10.71 -8.10
CA TYR A 327 -26.49 -11.32 -8.84
C TYR A 327 -25.97 -12.62 -8.17
N PRO A 328 -26.82 -13.64 -7.97
CA PRO A 328 -26.43 -14.87 -7.28
C PRO A 328 -25.48 -15.76 -8.10
N LYS A 329 -25.39 -15.51 -9.42
CA LYS A 329 -24.54 -16.25 -10.39
C LYS A 329 -23.29 -15.47 -10.81
N ASP A 330 -22.98 -14.36 -10.15
CA ASP A 330 -21.76 -13.60 -10.36
C ASP A 330 -20.76 -13.93 -9.24
N ALA A 331 -19.71 -14.68 -9.57
CA ALA A 331 -18.74 -15.16 -8.60
C ALA A 331 -18.03 -14.03 -7.86
N MET A 332 -17.69 -12.94 -8.57
CA MET A 332 -16.97 -11.82 -7.97
C MET A 332 -17.87 -11.04 -7.02
N VAL A 333 -19.12 -10.79 -7.41
CA VAL A 333 -20.10 -10.13 -6.53
C VAL A 333 -20.35 -10.94 -5.27
N GLN A 334 -20.47 -12.27 -5.38
CA GLN A 334 -20.62 -13.13 -4.21
C GLN A 334 -19.36 -13.18 -3.35
N GLY A 335 -18.17 -13.12 -3.96
CA GLY A 335 -16.89 -13.00 -3.24
C GLY A 335 -16.78 -11.71 -2.44
N TRP A 336 -17.09 -10.57 -3.05
CA TRP A 336 -17.10 -9.26 -2.37
C TRP A 336 -18.17 -9.19 -1.28
N PHE A 337 -19.34 -9.78 -1.51
CA PHE A 337 -20.39 -9.84 -0.50
C PHE A 337 -19.99 -10.74 0.68
N ALA A 338 -19.24 -11.83 0.44
CA ALA A 338 -18.74 -12.69 1.50
C ALA A 338 -17.83 -11.93 2.48
N GLU A 339 -16.95 -11.06 1.97
CA GLU A 339 -16.13 -10.14 2.77
C GLU A 339 -17.00 -9.21 3.63
N MET A 340 -17.89 -8.46 2.99
CA MET A 340 -18.75 -7.47 3.68
C MET A 340 -19.60 -8.12 4.77
N ALA A 341 -20.10 -9.34 4.51
CA ALA A 341 -20.84 -10.12 5.49
C ALA A 341 -19.93 -10.63 6.62
N LEU A 342 -18.70 -11.04 6.30
CA LEU A 342 -17.72 -11.44 7.30
C LEU A 342 -17.38 -10.26 8.21
N ASP A 343 -17.05 -9.09 7.66
CA ASP A 343 -16.70 -7.88 8.40
C ASP A 343 -17.83 -7.41 9.32
N ALA A 344 -19.08 -7.53 8.87
CA ALA A 344 -20.27 -7.24 9.66
C ALA A 344 -20.61 -8.33 10.71
N GLY A 345 -19.81 -9.38 10.83
CA GLY A 345 -20.03 -10.49 11.78
C GLY A 345 -21.15 -11.45 11.40
N ARG A 346 -21.63 -11.41 10.15
CA ARG A 346 -22.70 -12.28 9.65
C ARG A 346 -22.13 -13.53 8.96
N ASN A 347 -21.58 -14.42 9.80
CA ASN A 347 -20.96 -15.70 9.39
C ASN A 347 -21.79 -16.50 8.39
N ASP A 348 -23.09 -16.66 8.63
CA ASP A 348 -23.94 -17.49 7.77
C ASP A 348 -24.13 -16.91 6.37
N LEU A 349 -24.22 -15.58 6.27
CA LEU A 349 -24.29 -14.89 4.98
C LEU A 349 -22.95 -14.99 4.23
N ALA A 350 -21.83 -14.83 4.94
CA ALA A 350 -20.50 -14.93 4.39
C ALA A 350 -20.22 -16.33 3.83
N ASP A 351 -20.55 -17.38 4.59
CA ASP A 351 -20.36 -18.79 4.18
C ASP A 351 -21.19 -19.12 2.94
N ALA A 352 -22.49 -18.76 2.95
CA ALA A 352 -23.38 -19.01 1.82
C ALA A 352 -22.94 -18.25 0.56
N ALA A 353 -22.39 -17.04 0.71
CA ALA A 353 -21.85 -16.27 -0.40
C ALA A 353 -20.56 -16.88 -0.95
N ALA A 354 -19.65 -17.30 -0.08
CA ALA A 354 -18.43 -18.02 -0.47
C ALA A 354 -18.78 -19.32 -1.20
N ASP A 355 -19.81 -20.06 -0.77
CA ASP A 355 -20.29 -21.26 -1.46
C ASP A 355 -20.83 -20.97 -2.85
N ARG A 356 -21.63 -19.90 -3.02
CA ARG A 356 -22.10 -19.49 -4.35
C ARG A 356 -20.94 -19.12 -5.26
N ALA A 357 -19.96 -18.37 -4.75
CA ALA A 357 -18.77 -18.02 -5.51
C ALA A 357 -17.98 -19.27 -5.93
N LEU A 358 -17.73 -20.22 -5.02
CA LEU A 358 -17.00 -21.45 -5.29
C LEU A 358 -17.74 -22.43 -6.21
N ALA A 359 -19.07 -22.40 -6.22
CA ALA A 359 -19.87 -23.19 -7.14
C ALA A 359 -19.74 -22.71 -8.60
N ILE A 360 -19.43 -21.42 -8.81
CA ILE A 360 -19.24 -20.81 -10.13
C ILE A 360 -17.75 -20.87 -10.52
N ASP A 361 -16.87 -20.50 -9.59
CA ASP A 361 -15.42 -20.54 -9.74
C ASP A 361 -14.76 -21.24 -8.54
N ALA A 362 -14.51 -22.55 -8.71
CA ALA A 362 -13.86 -23.38 -7.70
C ALA A 362 -12.41 -22.96 -7.39
N LYS A 363 -11.83 -22.07 -8.19
CA LYS A 363 -10.48 -21.49 -8.02
C LYS A 363 -10.51 -20.05 -7.51
N SER A 364 -11.64 -19.56 -7.01
CA SER A 364 -11.69 -18.26 -6.34
C SER A 364 -10.89 -18.29 -5.02
N SER A 365 -9.65 -17.76 -5.04
CA SER A 365 -8.82 -17.67 -3.82
C SER A 365 -9.54 -16.89 -2.73
N GLN A 366 -10.17 -15.77 -3.10
CA GLN A 366 -10.95 -14.93 -2.20
C GLN A 366 -12.05 -15.73 -1.47
N ALA A 367 -12.85 -16.50 -2.19
CA ALA A 367 -13.93 -17.28 -1.58
C ALA A 367 -13.40 -18.41 -0.68
N LEU A 368 -12.29 -19.07 -1.05
CA LEU A 368 -11.63 -20.06 -0.19
C LEU A 368 -11.14 -19.44 1.12
N VAL A 369 -10.55 -18.25 1.05
CA VAL A 369 -10.03 -17.51 2.20
C VAL A 369 -11.15 -17.04 3.13
N TYR A 370 -12.25 -16.47 2.61
CA TYR A 370 -13.38 -16.08 3.47
C TYR A 370 -14.10 -17.29 4.05
N LYS A 371 -14.22 -18.40 3.31
CA LYS A 371 -14.75 -19.64 3.86
C LYS A 371 -13.91 -20.12 5.03
N ALA A 372 -12.59 -20.15 4.88
CA ALA A 372 -11.68 -20.49 5.99
C ALA A 372 -11.92 -19.60 7.21
N GLN A 373 -11.99 -18.28 7.03
CA GLN A 373 -12.21 -17.33 8.12
C GLN A 373 -13.54 -17.57 8.84
N VAL A 374 -14.63 -17.84 8.11
CA VAL A 374 -15.92 -18.16 8.75
C VAL A 374 -15.80 -19.42 9.62
N HIS A 375 -15.19 -20.49 9.10
CA HIS A 375 -15.00 -21.73 9.87
C HIS A 375 -14.10 -21.52 11.10
N LEU A 376 -13.00 -20.79 10.96
CA LEU A 376 -12.09 -20.44 12.06
C LEU A 376 -12.79 -19.59 13.13
N ARG A 377 -13.57 -18.58 12.70
CA ARG A 377 -14.31 -17.70 13.61
C ARG A 377 -15.39 -18.47 14.38
N ARG A 378 -16.18 -19.31 13.70
CA ARG A 378 -17.17 -20.20 14.34
C ARG A 378 -16.51 -21.12 15.37
N ALA A 379 -15.38 -21.76 15.01
CA ALA A 379 -14.65 -22.63 15.93
C ALA A 379 -14.14 -21.89 17.17
N ARG A 380 -13.59 -20.67 16.98
CA ARG A 380 -13.14 -19.79 18.08
C ARG A 380 -14.30 -19.37 18.98
N GLU A 381 -15.40 -18.87 18.41
CA GLU A 381 -16.59 -18.38 19.13
C GLU A 381 -17.26 -19.51 19.94
N ALA A 382 -17.36 -20.69 19.35
CA ALA A 382 -17.87 -21.89 20.02
C ALA A 382 -16.85 -22.55 20.97
N LYS A 383 -15.63 -21.99 21.08
CA LYS A 383 -14.53 -22.51 21.92
C LYS A 383 -14.25 -23.99 21.67
N VAL A 384 -14.28 -24.40 20.41
CA VAL A 384 -14.12 -25.79 20.01
C VAL A 384 -12.72 -26.28 20.32
N THR A 385 -12.60 -27.40 21.04
CA THR A 385 -11.32 -28.04 21.36
C THR A 385 -10.99 -29.21 20.43
N ASP A 386 -11.96 -29.69 19.64
CA ASP A 386 -11.77 -30.80 18.71
C ASP A 386 -10.76 -30.42 17.59
N PRO A 387 -9.60 -31.09 17.51
CA PRO A 387 -8.61 -30.84 16.47
C PRO A 387 -9.12 -31.08 15.04
N GLN A 388 -10.16 -31.90 14.86
CA GLN A 388 -10.72 -32.15 13.53
C GLN A 388 -11.38 -30.89 12.95
N VAL A 389 -12.16 -30.15 13.74
CA VAL A 389 -12.82 -28.91 13.29
C VAL A 389 -11.78 -27.86 12.85
N TRP A 390 -10.68 -27.73 13.59
CA TRP A 390 -9.59 -26.81 13.21
C TRP A 390 -8.84 -27.28 11.96
N ARG A 391 -8.63 -28.59 11.79
CA ARG A 391 -8.04 -29.15 10.55
C ARG A 391 -8.92 -28.91 9.34
N GLU A 392 -10.23 -29.09 9.47
CA GLU A 392 -11.21 -28.82 8.41
C GLU A 392 -11.21 -27.33 8.04
N ALA A 393 -11.24 -26.43 9.02
CA ALA A 393 -11.14 -24.99 8.79
C ALA A 393 -9.84 -24.59 8.05
N ARG A 394 -8.70 -25.13 8.49
CA ARG A 394 -7.39 -24.89 7.84
C ARG A 394 -7.29 -25.50 6.44
N SER A 395 -8.06 -26.54 6.12
CA SER A 395 -8.03 -27.17 4.79
C SER A 395 -8.44 -26.20 3.67
N TRP A 396 -9.31 -25.24 3.97
CA TRP A 396 -9.69 -24.17 3.04
C TRP A 396 -8.51 -23.24 2.72
N LEU A 397 -7.70 -22.88 3.73
CA LEU A 397 -6.45 -22.12 3.52
C LEU A 397 -5.43 -22.92 2.72
N LEU A 398 -5.30 -24.23 2.97
CA LEU A 398 -4.41 -25.09 2.20
C LEU A 398 -4.83 -25.20 0.73
N ARG A 399 -6.14 -25.12 0.44
CA ARG A 399 -6.64 -25.04 -0.94
C ARG A 399 -6.32 -23.69 -1.58
N ALA A 400 -6.50 -22.58 -0.86
CA ALA A 400 -6.11 -21.25 -1.34
C ALA A 400 -4.60 -21.19 -1.64
N ASN A 401 -3.77 -21.68 -0.72
CA ASN A 401 -2.31 -21.74 -0.85
C ASN A 401 -1.83 -22.62 -2.02
N LYS A 402 -2.65 -23.59 -2.48
CA LYS A 402 -2.33 -24.36 -3.70
C LYS A 402 -2.55 -23.55 -4.99
N LEU A 403 -3.39 -22.52 -4.94
CA LEU A 403 -3.61 -21.61 -6.07
C LEU A 403 -2.51 -20.55 -6.14
N ASP A 404 -2.12 -20.01 -4.98
CA ASP A 404 -0.98 -19.12 -4.84
C ASP A 404 -0.24 -19.42 -3.53
N THR A 405 0.95 -20.02 -3.64
CA THR A 405 1.79 -20.37 -2.50
C THR A 405 2.40 -19.16 -1.77
N ASN A 406 2.29 -17.98 -2.37
CA ASN A 406 2.75 -16.72 -1.83
C ASN A 406 1.59 -15.76 -1.52
N ASP A 407 0.36 -16.27 -1.34
CA ASP A 407 -0.74 -15.46 -0.78
C ASP A 407 -0.45 -15.19 0.70
N ALA A 408 0.02 -13.97 0.99
CA ALA A 408 0.42 -13.57 2.33
C ALA A 408 -0.74 -13.62 3.32
N TYR A 409 -1.97 -13.38 2.86
CA TYR A 409 -3.14 -13.42 3.73
C TYR A 409 -3.47 -14.85 4.15
N ALA A 410 -3.47 -15.79 3.20
CA ALA A 410 -3.72 -17.20 3.49
C ALA A 410 -2.66 -17.77 4.45
N LEU A 411 -1.39 -17.42 4.26
CA LEU A 411 -0.28 -17.79 5.15
C LEU A 411 -0.46 -17.19 6.56
N THR A 412 -0.85 -15.91 6.63
CA THR A 412 -1.12 -15.19 7.89
C THR A 412 -2.26 -15.85 8.67
N LEU A 413 -3.39 -16.13 8.00
CA LEU A 413 -4.54 -16.80 8.60
C LEU A 413 -4.20 -18.23 9.06
N PHE A 414 -3.33 -18.93 8.32
CA PHE A 414 -2.90 -20.28 8.70
C PHE A 414 -2.13 -20.24 10.02
N TYR A 415 -1.21 -19.29 10.20
CA TYR A 415 -0.54 -19.06 11.47
C TYR A 415 -1.52 -18.68 12.59
N SER A 416 -2.36 -17.65 12.36
CA SER A 416 -3.30 -17.13 13.37
C SER A 416 -4.29 -18.19 13.86
N SER A 417 -4.63 -19.17 13.02
CA SER A 417 -5.53 -20.27 13.38
C SER A 417 -5.06 -21.13 14.56
N PHE A 418 -3.76 -21.15 14.89
CA PHE A 418 -3.24 -21.87 16.05
C PHE A 418 -3.49 -21.11 17.35
N GLY A 419 -3.27 -19.79 17.33
CA GLY A 419 -3.62 -18.91 18.45
C GLY A 419 -5.12 -18.89 18.72
N MET A 420 -5.95 -18.91 17.67
CA MET A 420 -7.41 -19.04 17.80
C MET A 420 -7.84 -20.35 18.45
N ALA A 421 -7.11 -21.44 18.19
CA ALA A 421 -7.33 -22.75 18.80
C ALA A 421 -6.76 -22.87 20.23
N GLY A 422 -6.03 -21.87 20.71
CA GLY A 422 -5.32 -21.93 21.98
C GLY A 422 -4.16 -22.94 21.99
N THR A 423 -3.62 -23.28 20.82
CA THR A 423 -2.52 -24.24 20.65
C THR A 423 -1.26 -23.54 20.15
N PRO A 424 -0.05 -23.99 20.53
CA PRO A 424 1.19 -23.48 19.95
C PRO A 424 1.22 -23.63 18.42
N ALA A 425 1.75 -22.62 17.73
CA ALA A 425 2.00 -22.71 16.28
C ALA A 425 3.06 -23.78 15.99
N THR A 426 2.83 -24.58 14.96
CA THR A 426 3.82 -25.55 14.45
C THR A 426 4.95 -24.83 13.71
N ASP A 427 6.08 -25.50 13.50
CA ASP A 427 7.19 -24.92 12.73
C ASP A 427 6.77 -24.51 11.30
N ASN A 428 5.88 -25.28 10.66
CA ASN A 428 5.32 -24.92 9.37
C ASN A 428 4.46 -23.65 9.44
N ALA A 429 3.69 -23.45 10.51
CA ALA A 429 2.91 -22.24 10.71
C ALA A 429 3.80 -21.01 10.99
N LYS A 430 4.89 -21.19 11.75
CA LYS A 430 5.90 -20.14 11.98
C LYS A 430 6.63 -19.78 10.68
N ALA A 431 6.95 -20.76 9.84
CA ALA A 431 7.52 -20.54 8.51
C ALA A 431 6.53 -19.79 7.60
N ALA A 432 5.23 -20.13 7.64
CA ALA A 432 4.20 -19.38 6.93
C ALA A 432 4.12 -17.92 7.37
N LEU A 433 4.20 -17.63 8.68
CA LEU A 433 4.23 -16.26 9.20
C LEU A 433 5.47 -15.50 8.71
N ARG A 434 6.66 -16.12 8.78
CA ARG A 434 7.89 -15.53 8.25
C ARG A 434 7.73 -15.20 6.77
N ARG A 435 7.23 -16.16 5.98
CA ARG A 435 7.03 -15.97 4.54
C ARG A 435 6.03 -14.87 4.24
N ALA A 436 4.92 -14.80 4.96
CA ALA A 436 3.96 -13.72 4.83
C ALA A 436 4.61 -12.35 5.10
N HIS A 437 5.43 -12.24 6.16
CA HIS A 437 6.15 -11.00 6.48
C HIS A 437 7.17 -10.62 5.40
N GLU A 438 7.87 -11.59 4.80
CA GLU A 438 8.78 -11.33 3.66
C GLU A 438 8.03 -10.84 2.41
N LEU A 439 6.78 -11.26 2.24
CA LEU A 439 5.94 -10.90 1.08
C LEU A 439 5.28 -9.54 1.22
N VAL A 440 4.86 -9.19 2.44
CA VAL A 440 4.16 -7.93 2.75
C VAL A 440 4.76 -7.31 4.03
N PRO A 441 6.04 -6.93 4.04
CA PRO A 441 6.70 -6.39 5.24
C PRO A 441 6.12 -5.03 5.66
N GLN A 442 5.43 -4.34 4.74
CA GLN A 442 4.74 -3.09 5.00
C GLN A 442 3.43 -3.22 5.79
N ASP A 443 2.95 -4.45 6.02
CA ASP A 443 1.85 -4.67 6.96
C ASP A 443 2.41 -4.63 8.40
N GLU A 444 2.12 -3.53 9.10
CA GLU A 444 2.60 -3.30 10.46
C GLU A 444 2.11 -4.36 11.46
N GLY A 445 0.86 -4.83 11.30
CA GLY A 445 0.28 -5.85 12.17
C GLY A 445 0.95 -7.20 11.97
N LEU A 446 1.23 -7.56 10.72
CA LEU A 446 1.97 -8.77 10.36
C LEU A 446 3.42 -8.72 10.85
N ALA A 447 4.11 -7.60 10.64
CA ALA A 447 5.47 -7.39 11.15
C ALA A 447 5.52 -7.51 12.68
N TYR A 448 4.54 -6.92 13.39
CA TYR A 448 4.44 -7.02 14.83
C TYR A 448 4.17 -8.46 15.30
N ALA A 449 3.29 -9.19 14.61
CA ALA A 449 3.02 -10.59 14.92
C ALA A 449 4.23 -11.48 14.69
N TYR A 450 4.98 -11.27 13.60
CA TYR A 450 6.23 -11.97 13.34
C TYR A 450 7.29 -11.69 14.41
N ALA A 451 7.49 -10.42 14.78
CA ALA A 451 8.37 -10.04 15.88
C ALA A 451 7.94 -10.67 17.21
N THR A 452 6.63 -10.70 17.49
CA THR A 452 6.09 -11.31 18.71
C THR A 452 6.37 -12.82 18.75
N GLN A 453 6.20 -13.52 17.62
CA GLN A 453 6.55 -14.95 17.53
C GLN A 453 8.05 -15.19 17.75
N LEU A 454 8.92 -14.32 17.21
CA LEU A 454 10.37 -14.39 17.48
C LEU A 454 10.68 -14.19 18.97
N LEU A 455 9.96 -13.30 19.66
CA LEU A 455 10.11 -13.11 21.11
C LEU A 455 9.61 -14.32 21.91
N VAL A 456 8.52 -14.97 21.49
CA VAL A 456 8.07 -16.24 22.10
C VAL A 456 9.15 -17.31 21.97
N ASP A 457 9.83 -17.38 20.83
CA ASP A 457 10.94 -18.30 20.57
C ASP A 457 12.30 -17.82 21.12
N ASP A 458 12.33 -16.72 21.88
CA ASP A 458 13.51 -16.05 22.46
C ASP A 458 14.61 -15.65 21.44
N LYS A 459 14.23 -15.45 20.17
CA LYS A 459 15.09 -14.97 19.08
C LYS A 459 15.24 -13.45 19.10
N ARG A 460 15.91 -12.95 20.14
CA ARG A 460 15.98 -11.51 20.49
C ARG A 460 16.57 -10.62 19.38
N ASP A 461 17.59 -11.08 18.67
CA ASP A 461 18.23 -10.27 17.62
C ASP A 461 17.35 -10.15 16.39
N GLU A 462 16.76 -11.26 15.94
CA GLU A 462 15.78 -11.27 14.85
C GLU A 462 14.56 -10.42 15.23
N ALA A 463 14.06 -10.52 16.46
CA ALA A 463 12.93 -9.72 16.94
C ALA A 463 13.25 -8.23 16.93
N ARG A 464 14.44 -7.81 17.40
CA ARG A 464 14.87 -6.40 17.35
C ARG A 464 14.91 -5.88 15.92
N ALA A 465 15.38 -6.68 14.97
CA ALA A 465 15.40 -6.32 13.55
C ALA A 465 13.97 -6.11 13.00
N ALA A 466 13.04 -7.04 13.29
CA ALA A 466 11.65 -6.95 12.84
C ALA A 466 10.87 -5.79 13.51
N LEU A 467 11.20 -5.44 14.75
CA LEU A 467 10.53 -4.35 15.48
C LEU A 467 11.04 -2.96 15.08
N ARG A 468 12.26 -2.83 14.55
CA ARG A 468 12.90 -1.53 14.31
C ARG A 468 12.11 -0.64 13.34
N PRO A 469 11.61 -1.12 12.18
CA PRO A 469 10.79 -0.30 11.28
C PRO A 469 9.52 0.21 11.95
N LEU A 470 8.87 -0.61 12.79
CA LEU A 470 7.67 -0.23 13.53
C LEU A 470 7.96 0.79 14.63
N ALA A 471 9.05 0.57 15.38
CA ALA A 471 9.43 1.41 16.50
C ALA A 471 9.75 2.85 16.09
N TYR A 472 10.32 3.02 14.90
CA TYR A 472 10.82 4.30 14.40
C TYR A 472 10.14 4.73 13.09
N SER A 473 8.92 4.24 12.83
CA SER A 473 8.10 4.68 11.69
C SER A 473 7.76 6.16 11.84
N ALA A 474 7.90 6.93 10.74
CA ALA A 474 7.54 8.35 10.71
C ALA A 474 6.05 8.61 10.97
N HIS A 475 5.21 7.59 10.81
CA HIS A 475 3.76 7.66 11.03
C HIS A 475 3.32 7.07 12.38
N SER A 476 4.23 6.49 13.16
CA SER A 476 3.94 5.91 14.46
C SER A 476 4.18 6.89 15.61
N ASN A 477 3.42 6.72 16.70
CA ASN A 477 3.70 7.39 17.96
C ASN A 477 5.05 6.88 18.52
N PRO A 478 5.98 7.74 18.96
CA PRO A 478 7.24 7.32 19.58
C PRO A 478 7.13 6.39 20.79
N ASP A 479 6.07 6.50 21.60
CA ASP A 479 5.78 5.51 22.65
C ASP A 479 4.87 4.38 22.12
N ASN A 480 5.33 3.70 21.07
CA ASN A 480 4.64 2.53 20.53
C ASN A 480 5.11 1.24 21.22
N ALA A 481 4.32 0.18 21.05
CA ALA A 481 4.62 -1.13 21.62
C ALA A 481 5.96 -1.70 21.13
N ALA A 482 6.32 -1.47 19.86
CA ALA A 482 7.57 -1.97 19.29
C ALA A 482 8.80 -1.29 19.93
N ALA A 483 8.77 0.02 20.11
CA ALA A 483 9.81 0.78 20.80
C ALA A 483 9.99 0.32 22.25
N ARG A 484 8.89 0.09 22.98
CA ARG A 484 8.91 -0.45 24.34
C ARG A 484 9.48 -1.87 24.41
N LEU A 485 9.19 -2.73 23.43
CA LEU A 485 9.81 -4.05 23.32
C LEU A 485 11.31 -3.97 23.06
N ILE A 486 11.75 -3.11 22.13
CA ILE A 486 13.18 -2.89 21.87
C ILE A 486 13.89 -2.40 23.14
N ALA A 487 13.31 -1.43 23.86
CA ALA A 487 13.85 -0.93 25.11
C ALA A 487 13.92 -2.03 26.19
N ALA A 488 12.88 -2.86 26.32
CA ALA A 488 12.87 -3.99 27.24
C ALA A 488 14.00 -4.99 26.92
N LEU A 489 14.21 -5.33 25.65
CA LEU A 489 15.30 -6.22 25.21
C LEU A 489 16.68 -5.61 25.47
N ALA A 490 16.84 -4.29 25.34
CA ALA A 490 18.09 -3.60 25.64
C ALA A 490 18.50 -3.69 27.12
N THR A 491 17.55 -3.89 28.04
CA THR A 491 17.82 -4.13 29.46
C THR A 491 18.25 -5.57 29.79
N GLY A 492 18.42 -6.43 28.78
CA GLY A 492 18.85 -7.82 28.94
C GLY A 492 17.71 -8.82 29.19
N LYS A 493 16.44 -8.38 29.14
CA LYS A 493 15.27 -9.26 29.26
C LYS A 493 15.26 -10.32 28.14
N THR A 494 14.77 -11.51 28.47
CA THR A 494 14.40 -12.52 27.46
C THR A 494 13.19 -12.04 26.65
N GLY A 495 12.95 -12.63 25.48
CA GLY A 495 11.77 -12.36 24.67
C GLY A 495 10.45 -12.50 25.45
N PRO A 496 10.23 -13.62 26.19
CA PRO A 496 9.04 -13.77 27.03
C PRO A 496 8.93 -12.72 28.15
N GLN A 497 10.04 -12.32 28.77
CA GLN A 497 10.06 -11.26 29.78
C GLN A 497 9.72 -9.88 29.20
N ALA A 498 10.18 -9.59 27.97
CA ALA A 498 9.85 -8.37 27.26
C ALA A 498 8.34 -8.29 26.95
N LEU A 499 7.75 -9.38 26.43
CA LEU A 499 6.32 -9.46 26.16
C LEU A 499 5.47 -9.28 27.43
N ALA A 500 5.85 -9.93 28.53
CA ALA A 500 5.16 -9.80 29.81
C ALA A 500 5.15 -8.36 30.34
N SER A 501 6.19 -7.57 30.04
CA SER A 501 6.30 -6.17 30.49
C SER A 501 5.32 -5.21 29.81
N LEU A 502 4.69 -5.62 28.69
CA LEU A 502 3.62 -4.87 28.02
C LEU A 502 2.21 -5.30 28.46
N GLY A 503 2.09 -6.19 29.45
CA GLY A 503 0.80 -6.77 29.83
C GLY A 503 0.29 -7.83 28.84
N GLY A 504 1.12 -8.27 27.89
CA GLY A 504 0.80 -9.31 26.93
C GLY A 504 0.89 -10.70 27.55
N ASN A 505 -0.08 -11.57 27.26
CA ASN A 505 0.04 -13.00 27.53
C ASN A 505 0.77 -13.65 26.35
N ALA A 506 1.98 -14.16 26.57
CA ALA A 506 2.85 -14.74 25.53
C ALA A 506 2.18 -15.88 24.71
N ALA A 507 1.08 -16.45 25.22
CA ALA A 507 0.33 -17.52 24.57
C ALA A 507 -0.78 -17.06 23.60
N LYS A 508 -1.01 -15.75 23.42
CA LYS A 508 -2.06 -15.21 22.54
C LYS A 508 -1.50 -14.18 21.56
N VAL A 509 -0.83 -14.65 20.51
CA VAL A 509 -0.53 -13.84 19.32
C VAL A 509 -1.63 -14.12 18.31
N THR A 510 -2.74 -13.39 18.40
CA THR A 510 -3.74 -13.35 17.34
C THR A 510 -3.58 -12.03 16.60
N ILE A 511 -3.35 -12.11 15.29
CA ILE A 511 -3.59 -10.99 14.38
C ILE A 511 -5.12 -10.90 14.32
N GLU A 512 -5.71 -10.00 15.11
CA GLU A 512 -7.12 -9.65 14.92
C GLU A 512 -7.17 -8.66 13.75
N ASN A 513 -8.04 -8.96 12.78
CA ASN A 513 -8.30 -8.09 11.63
C ASN A 513 -8.89 -6.75 12.06
#